data_AF-A0A3D1AR66-F1
#
_entry.id   AF-A0A3D1AR66-F1
#
_cell.length_a   1.000
_cell.length_b   1.000
_cell.length_c   1.000
_cell.angle_alpha   90.00
_cell.angle_beta   90.00
_cell.angle_gamma   90.00
#
_symmetry.space_group_name_H-M   'P 1'
#
loop_
_entity.id
_entity.type
_entity.pdbx_description
1 polymer ?
#
loop_
_entity_poly.entity_id
_entity_poly.type
_entity_poly.pdbx_seq_one_letter_code
_entity_poly.pdbx_strand_id
1 'polypeptide(L)'
;QTLELAARIRKFDIVPEFSFVVGNPQDPARDTQETIGFIRRIKRLNPDAEIIVQHYIPTPHPDGMYGHVDGRIQFPSSPEEWATDRWFNFTIRQDPRLPWLPQRVKRRIDNFELVINSRWPTIQDVHLPAWSRVVLQSLSSWRYALGIYGLPLELQWAQKLVALRKPRWESL
;
A
#
# COMPACT_ATOMS: atom_id res chain seq x y z
N GLN A 1 18.73 5.04 10.07
CA GLN A 1 19.11 4.66 8.70
C GLN A 1 18.07 5.13 7.66
N THR A 2 16.87 4.55 7.53
CA THR A 2 15.91 4.94 6.45
C THR A 2 15.45 6.40 6.49
N LEU A 3 15.12 6.96 7.66
CA LEU A 3 14.69 8.37 7.77
C LEU A 3 15.79 9.35 7.37
N GLU A 4 17.03 9.01 7.72
CA GLU A 4 18.22 9.79 7.34
C GLU A 4 18.45 9.75 5.84
N LEU A 5 18.31 8.57 5.23
CA LEU A 5 18.35 8.40 3.77
C LEU A 5 17.27 9.26 3.09
N ALA A 6 16.02 9.19 3.54
CA ALA A 6 14.92 9.97 2.99
C ALA A 6 15.19 11.48 3.03
N ALA A 7 15.74 11.98 4.15
CA ALA A 7 16.11 13.38 4.31
C ALA A 7 17.32 13.79 3.45
N ARG A 8 18.32 12.90 3.32
CA ARG A 8 19.54 13.17 2.56
C ARG A 8 19.29 13.17 1.06
N ILE A 9 18.59 12.17 0.53
CA ILE A 9 18.30 12.03 -0.91
C ILE A 9 17.55 13.25 -1.45
N ARG A 10 16.64 13.83 -0.66
CA ARG A 10 15.93 15.06 -1.02
C ARG A 10 16.84 16.21 -1.42
N LYS A 11 18.04 16.31 -0.80
CA LYS A 11 19.01 17.37 -1.12
C LYS A 11 19.63 17.23 -2.51
N PHE A 12 19.46 16.07 -3.14
CA PHE A 12 20.00 15.74 -4.47
C PHE A 12 18.91 15.73 -5.55
N ASP A 13 17.69 16.18 -5.25
CA ASP A 13 16.56 16.20 -6.18
C ASP A 13 16.22 14.82 -6.78
N ILE A 14 16.50 13.76 -6.01
CA ILE A 14 16.14 12.39 -6.36
C ILE A 14 14.86 12.05 -5.60
N VAL A 15 13.89 11.46 -6.31
CA VAL A 15 12.66 10.94 -5.72
C VAL A 15 12.88 9.48 -5.31
N PRO A 16 12.99 9.16 -4.01
CA PRO A 16 13.15 7.77 -3.58
C PRO A 16 11.79 7.06 -3.56
N GLU A 17 11.79 5.77 -3.92
CA GLU A 17 10.65 4.88 -3.71
C GLU A 17 10.89 3.99 -2.49
N PHE A 18 9.92 3.96 -1.56
CA PHE A 18 9.95 3.08 -0.40
C PHE A 18 8.79 2.09 -0.45
N SER A 19 9.13 0.80 -0.53
CA SER A 19 8.18 -0.30 -0.44
C SER A 19 7.98 -0.76 1.01
N PHE A 20 6.73 -0.82 1.44
CA PHE A 20 6.31 -1.29 2.76
C PHE A 20 5.46 -2.55 2.62
N VAL A 21 5.83 -3.58 3.36
CA VAL A 21 5.04 -4.80 3.51
C VAL A 21 4.29 -4.71 4.84
N VAL A 22 2.96 -4.84 4.79
CA VAL A 22 2.07 -4.58 5.93
C VAL A 22 1.07 -5.73 6.11
N GLY A 23 0.63 -5.96 7.34
CA GLY A 23 -0.31 -7.00 7.69
C GLY A 23 0.37 -8.30 8.10
N ASN A 24 1.46 -8.18 8.88
CA ASN A 24 2.19 -9.33 9.39
C ASN A 24 1.29 -10.29 10.20
N PRO A 25 1.65 -11.58 10.31
CA PRO A 25 0.79 -12.59 10.93
C PRO A 25 0.80 -12.63 12.45
N GLN A 26 1.73 -11.93 13.12
CA GLN A 26 1.81 -11.91 14.58
C GLN A 26 0.83 -10.90 15.17
N ASP A 27 0.86 -9.66 14.70
CA ASP A 27 -0.06 -8.59 15.08
C ASP A 27 -0.28 -7.61 13.90
N PRO A 28 -1.18 -7.94 12.96
CA PRO A 28 -1.39 -7.12 11.77
C PRO A 28 -1.94 -5.73 12.10
N ALA A 29 -2.65 -5.58 13.22
CA ALA A 29 -3.25 -4.29 13.59
C ALA A 29 -2.18 -3.32 14.08
N ARG A 30 -1.29 -3.78 14.97
CA ARG A 30 -0.15 -3.00 15.44
C ARG A 30 0.83 -2.70 14.32
N ASP A 31 1.15 -3.69 13.50
CA ASP A 31 2.01 -3.55 12.32
C ASP A 31 1.53 -2.44 11.38
N THR A 32 0.23 -2.45 11.07
CA THR A 32 -0.43 -1.41 10.28
C THR A 32 -0.28 -0.03 10.91
N GLN A 33 -0.52 0.09 12.22
CA GLN A 33 -0.42 1.36 12.93
C GLN A 33 1.01 1.93 12.94
N GLU A 34 1.98 1.09 13.27
CA GLU A 34 3.39 1.46 13.34
C GLU A 34 3.93 1.83 11.95
N THR A 35 3.56 1.06 10.92
CA THR A 35 3.95 1.31 9.53
C THR A 35 3.36 2.62 9.01
N ILE A 36 2.07 2.89 9.22
CA ILE A 36 1.45 4.18 8.89
C ILE A 36 2.20 5.32 9.60
N GLY A 37 2.52 5.15 10.89
CA GLY A 37 3.28 6.14 11.65
C GLY A 37 4.68 6.39 11.08
N PHE A 38 5.35 5.36 10.60
CA PHE A 38 6.67 5.44 9.97
C PHE A 38 6.62 6.12 8.60
N ILE A 39 5.68 5.74 7.74
CA ILE A 39 5.44 6.40 6.43
C ILE A 39 5.16 7.89 6.63
N ARG A 40 4.38 8.25 7.65
CA ARG A 40 4.15 9.67 8.00
C ARG A 40 5.41 10.41 8.43
N ARG A 41 6.39 9.73 9.04
CA ARG A 41 7.68 10.35 9.34
C ARG A 41 8.49 10.56 8.07
N ILE A 42 8.49 9.61 7.14
CA ILE A 42 9.15 9.75 5.82
C ILE A 42 8.56 10.92 5.05
N LYS A 43 7.23 10.96 4.84
CA LYS A 43 6.57 12.03 4.09
C LYS A 43 6.75 13.43 4.69
N ARG A 44 7.01 13.53 6.00
CA ARG A 44 7.38 14.80 6.65
C ARG A 44 8.80 15.27 6.27
N LEU A 45 9.74 14.34 6.16
CA LEU A 45 11.13 14.63 5.78
C LEU A 45 11.27 14.85 4.27
N ASN A 46 10.59 14.01 3.50
CA ASN A 46 10.59 14.02 2.04
C ASN A 46 9.17 13.75 1.51
N PRO A 47 8.38 14.81 1.26
CA PRO A 47 7.03 14.70 0.70
C PRO A 47 7.00 14.02 -0.69
N ASP A 48 8.08 14.18 -1.45
CA ASP A 48 8.20 13.70 -2.82
C ASP A 48 8.46 12.19 -2.87
N ALA A 49 8.94 11.59 -1.78
CA ALA A 49 9.20 10.15 -1.69
C ALA A 49 7.98 9.29 -2.05
N GLU A 50 8.10 8.42 -3.04
CA GLU A 50 7.05 7.49 -3.45
C GLU A 50 6.89 6.38 -2.42
N ILE A 51 5.63 6.01 -2.13
CA ILE A 51 5.32 5.00 -1.11
C ILE A 51 4.50 3.90 -1.74
N ILE A 52 5.07 2.70 -1.80
CA ILE A 52 4.38 1.49 -2.26
C ILE A 52 3.96 0.68 -1.05
N VAL A 53 2.67 0.42 -0.92
CA VAL A 53 2.13 -0.41 0.16
C VAL A 53 1.72 -1.76 -0.40
N GLN A 54 2.28 -2.83 0.15
CA GLN A 54 1.97 -4.21 -0.21
C GLN A 54 1.49 -4.98 1.01
N HIS A 55 0.61 -5.94 0.79
CA HIS A 55 0.22 -6.88 1.83
C HIS A 55 1.34 -7.91 2.02
N TYR A 56 1.59 -8.30 3.27
CA TYR A 56 2.41 -9.47 3.55
C TYR A 56 1.77 -10.71 2.93
N ILE A 57 2.54 -11.44 2.14
CA ILE A 57 2.11 -12.71 1.55
C ILE A 57 3.16 -13.74 1.90
N PRO A 58 2.76 -14.87 2.49
CA PRO A 58 3.73 -15.90 2.82
C PRO A 58 4.25 -16.53 1.53
N THR A 59 5.57 -16.60 1.43
CA THR A 59 6.25 -17.37 0.41
C THR A 59 6.75 -18.66 1.05
N PRO A 60 6.39 -19.84 0.53
CA PRO A 60 6.94 -21.10 1.00
C PRO A 60 8.48 -21.08 0.98
N HIS A 61 9.10 -21.47 2.09
CA HIS A 61 10.56 -21.54 2.24
C HIS A 61 10.93 -22.85 2.95
N PRO A 62 12.06 -23.51 2.60
CA PRO A 62 12.48 -24.75 3.25
C PRO A 62 12.58 -24.66 4.78
N ASP A 63 13.04 -23.52 5.30
CA ASP A 63 13.20 -23.27 6.75
C ASP A 63 11.90 -22.83 7.46
N GLY A 64 10.76 -22.87 6.75
CA GLY A 64 9.47 -22.42 7.24
C GLY A 64 9.14 -20.98 6.85
N MET A 65 7.86 -20.64 6.90
CA MET A 65 7.36 -19.33 6.51
C MET A 65 7.49 -18.30 7.64
N TYR A 66 7.77 -17.05 7.26
CA TYR A 66 7.87 -15.96 8.22
C TYR A 66 6.61 -15.83 9.09
N GLY A 67 6.82 -15.66 10.40
CA GLY A 67 5.73 -15.45 11.35
C GLY A 67 4.95 -16.71 11.71
N HIS A 68 5.54 -17.90 11.50
CA HIS A 68 4.98 -19.20 11.92
C HIS A 68 3.57 -19.45 11.39
N VAL A 69 3.40 -19.15 10.11
CA VAL A 69 2.13 -19.33 9.38
C VAL A 69 2.04 -20.67 8.66
N ASP A 70 3.02 -21.53 8.85
CA ASP A 70 3.03 -22.90 8.34
C ASP A 70 1.75 -23.64 8.75
N GLY A 71 1.11 -24.28 7.78
CA GLY A 71 -0.18 -24.95 7.95
C GLY A 71 -1.40 -24.03 8.08
N ARG A 72 -1.23 -22.70 8.19
CA ARG A 72 -2.38 -21.76 8.19
C ARG A 72 -2.90 -21.46 6.79
N ILE A 73 -2.08 -21.68 5.78
CA ILE A 73 -2.46 -21.60 4.37
C ILE A 73 -2.14 -22.95 3.72
N GLN A 74 -3.12 -23.51 3.03
CA GLN A 74 -2.93 -24.65 2.14
C GLN A 74 -2.65 -24.08 0.75
N PHE A 75 -1.44 -24.28 0.25
CA PHE A 75 -1.05 -23.83 -1.09
C PHE A 75 -1.59 -24.76 -2.18
N PRO A 76 -1.68 -24.29 -3.43
CA PRO A 76 -2.05 -25.12 -4.56
C PRO A 76 -1.17 -26.35 -4.71
N SER A 77 -1.78 -27.46 -5.07
CA SER A 77 -1.09 -28.72 -5.33
C SER A 77 -0.75 -28.93 -6.81
N SER A 78 -1.35 -28.16 -7.71
CA SER A 78 -1.12 -28.21 -9.16
C SER A 78 -0.94 -26.82 -9.78
N PRO A 79 -0.29 -26.71 -10.96
CA PRO A 79 -0.18 -25.46 -11.70
C PRO A 79 -1.53 -24.82 -12.07
N GLU A 80 -2.54 -25.61 -12.42
CA GLU A 80 -3.86 -25.14 -12.83
C GLU A 80 -4.59 -24.44 -11.69
N GLU A 81 -4.41 -24.93 -10.46
CA GLU A 81 -4.98 -24.30 -9.27
C GLU A 81 -4.44 -22.87 -9.05
N TRP A 82 -3.20 -22.57 -9.45
CA TRP A 82 -2.65 -21.21 -9.39
C TRP A 82 -3.36 -20.23 -10.33
N ALA A 83 -3.95 -20.72 -11.42
CA ALA A 83 -4.70 -19.91 -12.38
C ALA A 83 -6.13 -19.58 -11.90
N THR A 84 -6.61 -20.18 -10.80
CA THR A 84 -7.92 -19.85 -10.25
C THR A 84 -7.95 -18.43 -9.70
N ASP A 85 -9.12 -17.77 -9.72
CA ASP A 85 -9.28 -16.40 -9.20
C ASP A 85 -8.74 -16.22 -7.78
N ARG A 86 -8.87 -17.23 -6.92
CA ARG A 86 -8.37 -17.20 -5.54
C ARG A 86 -6.86 -17.02 -5.49
N TRP A 87 -6.13 -17.78 -6.30
CA TRP A 87 -4.68 -17.86 -6.28
C TRP A 87 -4.03 -16.84 -7.21
N PHE A 88 -4.69 -16.48 -8.31
CA PHE A 88 -4.32 -15.33 -9.10
C PHE A 88 -4.29 -14.06 -8.24
N ASN A 89 -5.40 -13.74 -7.57
CA ASN A 89 -5.52 -12.60 -6.66
C ASN A 89 -4.51 -12.65 -5.50
N PHE A 90 -4.21 -13.85 -4.98
CA PHE A 90 -3.16 -14.05 -3.99
C PHE A 90 -1.78 -13.67 -4.57
N THR A 91 -1.41 -14.19 -5.74
CA THR A 91 -0.13 -13.94 -6.40
C THR A 91 0.09 -12.47 -6.73
N ILE A 92 -0.94 -11.79 -7.26
CA ILE A 92 -0.86 -10.36 -7.59
C ILE A 92 -1.10 -9.44 -6.38
N ARG A 93 -1.21 -10.01 -5.18
CA ARG A 93 -1.41 -9.28 -3.91
C ARG A 93 -2.68 -8.44 -3.85
N GLN A 94 -3.68 -8.82 -4.63
CA GLN A 94 -4.97 -8.17 -4.70
C GLN A 94 -5.96 -8.94 -3.84
N ASP A 95 -6.23 -8.46 -2.63
CA ASP A 95 -7.10 -9.16 -1.67
C ASP A 95 -6.72 -10.64 -1.46
N PRO A 96 -5.52 -10.91 -0.90
CA PRO A 96 -5.00 -12.26 -0.75
C PRO A 96 -5.79 -13.13 0.26
N ARG A 97 -6.88 -12.62 0.87
CA ARG A 97 -7.73 -13.32 1.85
C ARG A 97 -6.92 -14.11 2.88
N LEU A 98 -6.06 -13.40 3.60
CA LEU A 98 -5.14 -14.00 4.57
C LEU A 98 -5.88 -14.37 5.87
N PRO A 99 -5.67 -15.57 6.44
CA PRO A 99 -6.40 -16.03 7.63
C PRO A 99 -6.22 -15.14 8.87
N TRP A 100 -5.04 -14.53 9.02
CA TRP A 100 -4.71 -13.70 10.17
C TRP A 100 -5.06 -12.23 9.98
N LEU A 101 -5.38 -11.77 8.76
CA LEU A 101 -5.60 -10.36 8.46
C LEU A 101 -7.10 -10.03 8.52
N PRO A 102 -7.59 -9.39 9.60
CA PRO A 102 -9.01 -9.11 9.71
C PRO A 102 -9.44 -8.07 8.67
N GLN A 103 -10.64 -8.19 8.12
CA GLN A 103 -11.15 -7.27 7.08
C GLN A 103 -11.15 -5.80 7.52
N ARG A 104 -11.30 -5.51 8.82
CA ARG A 104 -11.17 -4.15 9.36
C ARG A 104 -9.76 -3.57 9.20
N VAL A 105 -8.73 -4.40 9.39
CA VAL A 105 -7.32 -4.01 9.27
C VAL A 105 -6.97 -3.83 7.80
N LYS A 106 -7.36 -4.79 6.96
CA LYS A 106 -7.22 -4.67 5.50
C LYS A 106 -7.82 -3.36 4.96
N ARG A 107 -9.09 -3.08 5.30
CA ARG A 107 -9.75 -1.82 4.89
C ARG A 107 -9.00 -0.58 5.36
N ARG A 108 -8.36 -0.63 6.53
CA ARG A 108 -7.55 0.48 7.03
C ARG A 108 -6.29 0.68 6.19
N ILE A 109 -5.61 -0.41 5.79
CA ILE A 109 -4.46 -0.38 4.87
C ILE A 109 -4.90 0.21 3.52
N ASP A 110 -5.96 -0.34 2.91
CA ASP A 110 -6.48 0.11 1.61
C ASP A 110 -6.89 1.59 1.63
N ASN A 111 -7.59 2.03 2.69
CA ASN A 111 -7.99 3.43 2.82
C ASN A 111 -6.82 4.37 3.06
N PHE A 112 -5.82 3.93 3.84
CA PHE A 112 -4.60 4.71 4.04
C PHE A 112 -3.86 4.89 2.71
N GLU A 113 -3.74 3.82 1.94
CA GLU A 113 -3.12 3.84 0.62
C GLU A 113 -3.87 4.78 -0.34
N LEU A 114 -5.21 4.74 -0.34
CA LEU A 114 -6.00 5.67 -1.13
C LEU A 114 -5.73 7.13 -0.74
N VAL A 115 -5.68 7.42 0.55
CA VAL A 115 -5.44 8.78 1.05
C VAL A 115 -4.03 9.26 0.69
N ILE A 116 -3.01 8.43 0.86
CA ILE A 116 -1.63 8.84 0.55
C ILE A 116 -1.42 9.03 -0.95
N ASN A 117 -1.94 8.13 -1.80
CA ASN A 117 -1.83 8.24 -3.26
C ASN A 117 -2.69 9.38 -3.81
N SER A 118 -3.77 9.77 -3.13
CA SER A 118 -4.51 10.98 -3.48
C SER A 118 -3.76 12.25 -3.05
N ARG A 119 -3.05 12.20 -1.92
CA ARG A 119 -2.32 13.35 -1.36
C ARG A 119 -1.02 13.64 -2.09
N TRP A 120 -0.38 12.59 -2.59
CA TRP A 120 0.79 12.62 -3.44
C TRP A 120 0.55 11.64 -4.59
N PRO A 121 -0.18 12.06 -5.64
CA PRO A 121 -0.30 11.26 -6.85
C PRO A 121 1.08 10.97 -7.42
N THR A 122 1.27 9.75 -7.94
CA THR A 122 2.59 9.33 -8.40
C THR A 122 3.10 10.20 -9.55
N ILE A 123 4.40 10.48 -9.53
CA ILE A 123 5.08 11.20 -10.60
C ILE A 123 5.15 10.35 -11.88
N GLN A 124 5.05 9.02 -11.74
CA GLN A 124 5.07 8.08 -12.87
C GLN A 124 3.83 8.20 -13.78
N ASP A 125 2.73 8.80 -13.30
CA ASP A 125 1.52 9.00 -14.10
C ASP A 125 1.60 10.30 -14.92
N VAL A 126 2.22 10.17 -16.10
CA VAL A 126 2.39 11.25 -17.08
C VAL A 126 1.08 11.69 -17.74
N HIS A 127 0.03 10.87 -17.68
CA HIS A 127 -1.25 11.14 -18.34
C HIS A 127 -2.26 11.85 -17.44
N LEU A 128 -1.95 11.98 -16.14
CA LEU A 128 -2.87 12.58 -15.18
C LEU A 128 -3.04 14.09 -15.39
N PRO A 129 -4.27 14.61 -15.65
CA PRO A 129 -4.50 16.03 -15.84
C PRO A 129 -4.12 16.86 -14.60
N ALA A 130 -3.50 18.03 -14.78
CA ALA A 130 -3.03 18.87 -13.67
C ALA A 130 -4.15 19.27 -12.67
N TRP A 131 -5.36 19.57 -13.17
CA TRP A 131 -6.51 19.92 -12.32
C TRP A 131 -6.90 18.77 -11.38
N SER A 132 -6.76 17.53 -11.85
CA SER A 132 -7.15 16.35 -11.09
C SER A 132 -6.21 16.10 -9.89
N ARG A 133 -4.91 16.37 -10.08
CA ARG A 133 -3.92 16.36 -8.98
C ARG A 133 -4.34 17.33 -7.88
N VAL A 134 -4.69 18.56 -8.25
CA VAL A 134 -5.09 19.59 -7.28
C VAL A 134 -6.34 19.17 -6.50
N VAL A 135 -7.35 18.63 -7.17
CA VAL A 135 -8.58 18.14 -6.52
C VAL A 135 -8.27 17.04 -5.51
N LEU A 136 -7.52 16.02 -5.92
CA LEU A 136 -7.18 14.88 -5.06
C LEU A 136 -6.32 15.29 -3.88
N GLN A 137 -5.32 16.14 -4.11
CA GLN A 137 -4.46 16.66 -3.06
C GLN A 137 -5.26 17.47 -2.03
N SER A 138 -6.21 18.28 -2.49
CA SER A 138 -7.06 19.09 -1.63
C SER A 138 -7.98 18.22 -0.77
N LEU A 139 -8.70 17.28 -1.39
CA LEU A 139 -9.63 16.38 -0.69
C LEU A 139 -8.94 15.45 0.31
N SER A 140 -7.69 15.06 0.05
CA SER A 140 -6.93 14.16 0.92
C SER A 140 -6.09 14.87 1.98
N SER A 141 -5.85 16.18 1.83
CA SER A 141 -4.98 16.97 2.71
C SER A 141 -5.38 16.89 4.19
N TRP A 142 -6.65 17.17 4.50
CA TRP A 142 -7.16 17.15 5.87
C TRP A 142 -7.19 15.74 6.44
N ARG A 143 -7.56 14.73 5.62
CA ARG A 143 -7.55 13.32 6.03
C ARG A 143 -6.16 12.88 6.43
N TYR A 144 -5.18 13.22 5.60
CA TYR A 144 -3.80 12.92 5.93
C TYR A 144 -3.34 13.70 7.15
N ALA A 145 -3.57 15.00 7.24
CA ALA A 145 -3.13 15.82 8.37
C ALA A 145 -3.67 15.28 9.70
N LEU A 146 -4.98 15.01 9.78
CA LEU A 146 -5.68 14.54 10.97
C LEU A 146 -5.54 13.02 11.21
N GLY A 147 -4.98 12.26 10.26
CA GLY A 147 -4.86 10.80 10.36
C GLY A 147 -6.19 10.05 10.22
N ILE A 148 -7.16 10.64 9.52
CA ILE A 148 -8.52 10.10 9.35
C ILE A 148 -8.59 9.29 8.06
N TYR A 149 -8.41 7.98 8.19
CA TYR A 149 -8.46 7.00 7.09
C TYR A 149 -9.79 6.21 7.03
N GLY A 150 -10.80 6.63 7.80
CA GLY A 150 -12.11 6.00 7.80
C GLY A 150 -12.94 6.44 6.59
N LEU A 151 -13.53 5.46 5.89
CA LEU A 151 -14.53 5.63 4.81
C LEU A 151 -14.24 6.84 3.88
N PRO A 152 -13.13 6.84 3.13
CA PRO A 152 -12.77 7.91 2.21
C PRO A 152 -13.59 7.86 0.91
N LEU A 153 -14.92 7.89 1.03
CA LEU A 153 -15.85 7.74 -0.09
C LEU A 153 -15.60 8.83 -1.14
N GLU A 154 -15.42 10.08 -0.70
CA GLU A 154 -15.13 11.20 -1.60
C GLU A 154 -13.87 10.98 -2.44
N LEU A 155 -12.81 10.39 -1.87
CA LEU A 155 -11.61 10.04 -2.63
C LEU A 155 -11.84 8.85 -3.57
N GLN A 156 -12.65 7.86 -3.17
CA GLN A 156 -13.02 6.75 -4.04
C GLN A 156 -13.78 7.24 -5.28
N TRP A 157 -14.72 8.19 -5.10
CA TRP A 157 -15.45 8.82 -6.19
C TRP A 157 -14.54 9.69 -7.04
N ALA A 158 -13.71 10.54 -6.42
CA ALA A 158 -12.76 11.39 -7.15
C ALA A 158 -11.78 10.55 -7.98
N GLN A 159 -11.26 9.44 -7.44
CA GLN A 159 -10.37 8.55 -8.18
C GLN A 159 -11.06 7.90 -9.39
N LYS A 160 -12.34 7.52 -9.27
CA LYS A 160 -13.14 7.00 -10.38
C LYS A 160 -13.36 8.05 -11.48
N LEU A 161 -13.64 9.29 -11.09
CA LEU A 161 -13.85 10.39 -12.05
C LEU A 161 -12.57 10.80 -12.77
N VAL A 162 -11.43 10.68 -12.08
CA VAL A 162 -10.12 11.06 -12.60
C VAL A 162 -9.45 9.93 -13.38
N ALA A 163 -9.98 8.70 -13.33
CA ALA A 163 -9.39 7.49 -13.91
C ALA A 163 -7.91 7.31 -13.52
N LEU A 164 -7.59 7.60 -12.25
CA LEU A 164 -6.21 7.59 -11.77
C LEU A 164 -5.62 6.18 -11.90
N ARG A 165 -4.53 6.06 -12.66
CA ARG A 165 -3.83 4.78 -12.83
C ARG A 165 -3.21 4.38 -11.51
N LYS A 166 -3.31 3.10 -11.18
CA LYS A 166 -2.74 2.55 -9.95
C LYS A 166 -1.47 1.80 -10.34
N PRO A 167 -0.26 2.28 -9.97
CA PRO A 167 1.02 1.69 -10.40
C PRO A 167 1.12 0.19 -10.14
N ARG A 168 0.53 -0.28 -9.03
CA ARG A 168 0.48 -1.70 -8.67
C ARG A 168 -0.18 -2.61 -9.72
N TRP A 169 -1.07 -2.06 -10.56
CA TRP A 169 -1.83 -2.81 -11.55
C TRP A 169 -1.16 -2.81 -12.92
N GLU A 170 -0.32 -1.82 -13.19
CA GLU A 170 0.35 -1.66 -14.48
C GLU A 170 1.72 -2.34 -14.51
N SER A 171 2.27 -2.72 -13.35
CA SER A 171 3.52 -3.48 -13.22
C SER A 171 3.34 -5.01 -13.36
N LEU A 172 2.13 -5.48 -13.71
CA LEU A 172 1.79 -6.90 -13.90
C LEU A 172 1.84 -7.30 -15.37
#